data_AF-R6WZ69-F1
#
_entry.id   AF-R6WZ69-F1
#
_cell.length_a   1.000
_cell.length_b   1.000
_cell.length_c   1.000
_cell.angle_alpha   90.00
_cell.angle_beta   90.00
_cell.angle_gamma   90.00
#
_symmetry.space_group_name_H-M   'P 1'
#
loop_
_entity.id
_entity.type
_entity.pdbx_description
1 polymer ?
#
loop_
_entity_poly.entity_id
_entity_poly.type
_entity_poly.pdbx_seq_one_letter_code
_entity_poly.pdbx_strand_id
1 'polypeptide(L)' 'MQIDEKLLDKLAIGEVNALLEGLDDPELRRNPAFLAKVREFLKQNKLQTTPETQGVQKIQKVVEEIPTFDLDGQVS' A
#
# COMPACT_ATOMS: atom_id res chain seq x y z
N MET A 1 -8.89 26.04 -19.80
CA MET A 1 -9.98 25.87 -18.83
C MET A 1 -9.36 26.08 -17.45
N GLN A 2 -9.70 27.15 -16.73
CA GLN A 2 -9.28 27.29 -15.33
C GLN A 2 -10.24 26.47 -14.49
N ILE A 3 -9.71 25.45 -13.82
CA ILE A 3 -10.47 24.66 -12.86
C ILE A 3 -10.49 25.46 -11.55
N ASP A 4 -11.65 25.56 -10.91
CA ASP A 4 -11.81 26.20 -9.61
C ASP A 4 -10.99 25.43 -8.56
N GLU A 5 -10.06 26.10 -7.90
CA GLU A 5 -9.20 25.54 -6.86
C GLU A 5 -10.02 24.86 -5.75
N LYS A 6 -11.19 25.41 -5.41
CA LYS A 6 -12.09 24.80 -4.41
C LYS A 6 -12.66 23.47 -4.86
N LEU A 7 -12.83 23.26 -6.16
CA LEU A 7 -13.26 21.96 -6.69
C LEU A 7 -12.09 20.97 -6.64
N LEU A 8 -10.87 21.43 -6.91
CA LEU A 8 -9.67 20.59 -6.82
C LEU A 8 -9.42 20.13 -5.39
N ASP A 9 -9.54 21.03 -4.42
CA ASP A 9 -9.40 20.71 -2.99
C ASP A 9 -10.45 19.70 -2.52
N LYS A 10 -11.71 19.86 -2.96
CA LYS A 10 -12.77 18.90 -2.64
C LYS A 10 -12.50 17.52 -3.22
N LEU A 11 -11.96 17.45 -4.43
CA LEU A 11 -11.57 16.18 -5.05
C LEU A 11 -10.45 15.52 -4.26
N ALA A 12 -9.41 16.27 -3.88
CA ALA A 12 -8.29 15.75 -3.09
C ALA A 12 -8.75 15.22 -1.72
N ILE A 13 -9.61 15.96 -1.01
CA ILE A 13 -10.17 15.52 0.28
C ILE A 13 -11.02 14.26 0.11
N GLY A 14 -11.87 14.22 -0.93
CA GLY A 14 -12.70 13.05 -1.22
C GLY A 14 -11.88 11.80 -1.53
N GLU A 15 -10.79 11.94 -2.28
CA GLU A 15 -9.87 10.85 -2.59
C GLU A 15 -9.21 10.30 -1.32
N VAL A 16 -8.70 11.17 -0.44
CA VAL A 16 -8.11 10.75 0.84
C VAL A 16 -9.13 9.99 1.69
N ASN A 17 -10.36 10.50 1.80
CA ASN A 17 -11.40 9.85 2.59
C ASN A 17 -11.76 8.47 2.02
N ALA A 18 -11.88 8.34 0.70
CA ALA A 18 -12.16 7.05 0.06
C ALA A 18 -11.04 6.02 0.29
N LEU A 19 -9.78 6.46 0.30
CA LEU A 19 -8.65 5.59 0.64
C LEU A 19 -8.68 5.15 2.11
N LEU A 20 -9.06 6.04 3.03
CA LEU A 20 -9.21 5.71 4.45
C LEU A 20 -10.36 4.72 4.68
N GLU A 21 -11.55 4.98 4.10
CA GLU A 21 -12.69 4.08 4.18
C GLU A 21 -12.37 2.69 3.62
N GLY A 22 -11.64 2.62 2.50
CA GLY A 22 -11.20 1.34 1.94
C GLY A 22 -10.14 0.61 2.77
N LEU A 23 -9.39 1.32 3.64
CA LEU A 23 -8.48 0.69 4.60
C LEU A 23 -9.21 0.09 5.82
N ASP A 24 -10.37 0.67 6.17
CA ASP A 24 -11.26 0.13 7.21
C ASP A 24 -12.08 -1.07 6.71
N ASP A 25 -12.35 -1.14 5.40
CA ASP A 25 -13.04 -2.26 4.78
C ASP A 25 -12.20 -3.57 4.83
N PRO A 26 -12.73 -4.67 5.42
CA PRO A 26 -11.99 -5.92 5.60
C PRO A 26 -11.57 -6.64 4.31
N GLU A 27 -12.30 -6.46 3.21
CA GLU A 27 -12.02 -7.10 1.93
C GLU A 27 -10.98 -6.29 1.15
N LEU A 28 -11.19 -4.97 1.07
CA LEU A 28 -10.30 -4.05 0.37
C LEU A 28 -8.92 -3.95 1.05
N ARG A 29 -8.86 -3.92 2.39
CA ARG A 29 -7.58 -3.89 3.10
C ARG A 29 -6.72 -5.14 2.92
N ARG A 30 -7.31 -6.25 2.44
CA ARG A 30 -6.60 -7.49 2.06
C ARG A 30 -6.27 -7.54 0.57
N ASN A 31 -6.84 -6.65 -0.23
CA ASN A 31 -6.66 -6.62 -1.67
C ASN A 31 -5.29 -5.98 -2.02
N PRO A 32 -4.35 -6.73 -2.61
CA PRO A 32 -3.02 -6.22 -2.93
C PRO A 32 -3.05 -5.07 -3.95
N ALA A 33 -4.01 -5.06 -4.86
CA ALA A 33 -4.18 -3.98 -5.85
C ALA A 33 -4.66 -2.68 -5.20
N PHE A 34 -5.54 -2.76 -4.19
CA PHE A 34 -5.96 -1.60 -3.41
C PHE A 34 -4.78 -1.04 -2.60
N LEU A 35 -4.05 -1.90 -1.89
CA LEU A 35 -2.88 -1.49 -1.12
C LEU A 35 -1.76 -0.89 -1.99
N ALA A 36 -1.63 -1.33 -3.26
CA ALA A 36 -0.70 -0.73 -4.21
C ALA A 36 -1.08 0.72 -4.55
N LYS A 37 -2.39 1.01 -4.71
CA LYS A 37 -2.88 2.38 -4.93
C LYS A 37 -2.60 3.28 -3.72
N VAL A 38 -2.85 2.77 -2.51
CA VAL A 38 -2.54 3.51 -1.26
C VAL A 38 -1.03 3.84 -1.19
N ARG A 39 -0.16 2.87 -1.47
CA ARG A 39 1.30 3.11 -1.48
C ARG A 39 1.73 4.15 -2.52
N GLU A 40 1.14 4.10 -3.71
CA GLU A 40 1.43 5.07 -4.76
C GLU A 40 0.95 6.48 -4.37
N PHE A 41 -0.23 6.60 -3.78
CA PHE A 41 -0.73 7.87 -3.23
C PHE A 41 0.25 8.46 -2.19
N LEU A 42 0.72 7.64 -1.25
CA LEU A 42 1.70 8.07 -0.24
C LEU A 42 3.01 8.54 -0.89
N LYS A 43 3.51 7.80 -1.88
CA LYS A 43 4.73 8.16 -2.63
C LYS A 43 4.58 9.49 -3.38
N GLN A 44 3.46 9.69 -4.07
CA GLN A 44 3.18 10.91 -4.83
C GLN A 44 3.08 12.14 -3.93
N ASN A 45 2.54 11.97 -2.72
CA ASN A 45 2.42 13.03 -1.73
C ASN A 45 3.66 13.19 -0.84
N LYS A 46 4.76 12.49 -1.15
CA LYS A 46 6.01 12.47 -0.35
C LYS A 46 5.80 12.07 1.11
N LEU A 47 4.74 11.31 1.38
CA LEU A 47 4.43 10.73 2.67
C LEU A 47 5.23 9.43 2.82
N GLN A 48 6.49 9.55 3.21
CA GLN A 48 7.37 8.39 3.38
C GLN A 48 6.92 7.55 4.59
N THR A 49 6.38 6.36 4.34
CA THR A 49 6.19 5.36 5.41
C THR A 49 7.54 4.85 5.85
N THR A 50 7.95 5.16 7.08
CA THR A 50 9.15 4.61 7.69
C THR A 50 8.88 3.20 8.24
N PRO A 51 9.92 2.37 8.47
CA PRO A 51 9.77 1.11 9.21
C PRO A 51 9.18 1.30 10.62
N GLU A 52 9.26 2.51 11.18
CA GLU A 52 8.66 2.87 12.46
C GLU A 52 7.15 3.12 12.36
N THR A 53 6.60 3.22 11.15
CA THR A 53 5.16 3.41 10.93
C THR A 53 4.40 2.19 11.44
N GLN A 54 3.53 2.42 12.43
CA GLN A 54 2.73 1.39 13.07
C GLN A 54 1.94 0.59 12.02
N GLY A 55 2.25 -0.70 11.87
CA GLY A 55 1.64 -1.61 10.88
C GLY A 55 2.59 -2.10 9.79
N VAL A 56 3.58 -1.29 9.36
CA VAL A 56 4.59 -1.70 8.36
C VAL A 56 5.50 -2.81 8.91
N GLN A 57 5.86 -2.72 10.19
CA GLN A 57 6.63 -3.78 10.89
C GLN A 57 5.94 -5.14 10.86
N LYS A 58 4.60 -5.17 10.86
CA LYS A 58 3.83 -6.42 10.82
C LYS A 58 3.88 -7.06 9.44
N ILE A 59 3.95 -6.26 8.37
CA ILE A 59 4.06 -6.74 6.98
C ILE A 59 5.45 -7.35 6.76
N GLN A 60 6.51 -6.68 7.21
CA GLN A 60 7.89 -7.16 7.00
C GLN A 60 8.14 -8.54 7.60
N LYS A 61 7.60 -8.81 8.80
CA LYS A 61 7.69 -10.12 9.45
C LYS A 61 7.05 -11.27 8.67
N VAL A 62 6.08 -10.99 7.79
CA VAL A 62 5.39 -12.04 7.02
C VAL A 62 6.18 -12.44 5.78
N VAL A 63 7.15 -11.64 5.33
CA VAL A 63 7.89 -11.87 4.06
C VAL A 63 9.24 -12.60 4.27
N GLU A 64 9.63 -12.91 5.51
CA GLU A 64 10.98 -13.44 5.81
C GLU A 64 11.17 -14.95 5.65
N GLU A 65 10.21 -15.70 5.10
CA GLU A 65 10.45 -17.11 4.73
C GLU A 65 10.25 -17.33 3.23
N ILE A 66 11.32 -17.09 2.46
CA ILE A 66 11.46 -17.68 1.13
C ILE A 66 12.11 -19.06 1.35
N PRO A 67 11.40 -20.18 1.15
CA PRO A 67 12.00 -21.50 1.25
C PRO A 67 13.10 -21.64 0.20
N THR A 68 14.31 -21.96 0.66
CA THR A 68 15.43 -22.29 -0.22
C THR A 68 15.21 -23.71 -0.71
N PHE A 69 15.03 -23.91 -2.01
CA PHE A 69 14.99 -25.25 -2.60
C PHE A 69 16.43 -25.67 -2.90
N ASP A 70 16.96 -26.63 -2.15
CA ASP A 70 18.24 -27.25 -2.47
C ASP A 70 18.10 -28.01 -3.80
N LEU A 71 18.74 -27.48 -4.85
CA LEU A 71 18.86 -28.16 -6.15
C LEU A 71 19.95 -29.22 -6.08
N ASP A 72 19.83 -30.21 -5.20
CA ASP A 72 20.69 -31.40 -5.22
C ASP A 72 20.07 -32.50 -6.10
N GLY A 73 20.10 -32.22 -7.40
CA GLY A 73 19.89 -33.22 -8.45
C GLY A 73 21.20 -33.91 -8.84
N GLN A 74 21.85 -34.63 -7.92
CA GLN A 74 22.83 -35.66 -8.32
C GLN A 74 22.04 -36.91 -8.73
N VAL A 75 21.80 -37.06 -10.03
CA VAL A 75 21.44 -38.36 -10.61
C VAL A 75 22.73 -39.16 -10.85
N SER A 76 22.63 -40.41 -10.40
CA SER A 76 23.66 -41.42 -10.20
C SER A 76 24.37 -41.91 -11.46
#